data_AF-A0AAE4AZ45-F1
#
_entry.id   AF-A0AAE4AZ45-F1
#
_cell.length_a   1.000
_cell.length_b   1.000
_cell.length_c   1.000
_cell.angle_alpha   90.00
_cell.angle_beta   90.00
_cell.angle_gamma   90.00
#
_symmetry.space_group_name_H-M   'P 1'
#
loop_
_entity.id
_entity.type
_entity.pdbx_description
1 polymer ?
#
loop_
_entity_poly.entity_id
_entity_poly.type
_entity_poly.pdbx_seq_one_letter_code
_entity_poly.pdbx_strand_id
1 'polypeptide(L)'
;MTVDPTEVPAEAQPRVRRRPASLDPRELGFTPQGPVPWLAPLLLINAGLRTVLAHLFGAYLDKREMQGALGPAPDHDHSDTDELWIDYVADLGDGFDATYSIAYLLAQPQLRPDGVDRPLPRGRLLVMGGDQVYPTASGEAYENRSKGPYEAALPVAPPDGVQPTLFAVPGNHDWYDGLTAFLRLFARRRDAQFGGWRTEQRRSYFAIKLPHGWWLLGLDEQAGSYIDDPQLDYFQDVADRIRPEDRIILAVPAPTWVKAADRPGAYDSVDYFVRKVLAPTGAPVRLMVSGDLHHYARYSGPGRELITCGGGGAYLVATHSLPETITVPPRDTLVRNASTPRDYQIKGRFPTVRESRSYLPGIFWRLPRNNPGFATFIGIVHTMLMLTMSGAVRGEESSPQLLTLPLGLMLFFVLGATIAFAKPPRIGQKGYAKHWLIGIAHGLAHLSAGALGTWAWLSSPLSTWEWQVVTAAIIYGPIAGFLGTELLALYLVIANFFTVNVNEVFAGQGIDDAKSFLRMHLAADGTLTVYPIALRKVNRRWAAAPDAPEHSPWIVPVTPLRPHLAEDEPIRI
;
A
#
# COMPACT_ATOMS: atom_id res chain seq x y z
N MET A 1 -17.23 -56.79 -0.18
CA MET A 1 -17.67 -55.44 0.24
C MET A 1 -16.94 -54.44 -0.62
N THR A 2 -17.62 -53.92 -1.63
CA THR A 2 -17.15 -52.80 -2.46
C THR A 2 -17.34 -51.52 -1.64
N VAL A 3 -16.26 -51.00 -1.07
CA VAL A 3 -16.27 -49.67 -0.46
C VAL A 3 -16.26 -48.67 -1.61
N ASP A 4 -17.33 -47.89 -1.73
CA ASP A 4 -17.41 -46.79 -2.69
C ASP A 4 -16.36 -45.73 -2.29
N PRO A 5 -15.34 -45.45 -3.12
CA PRO A 5 -14.30 -44.48 -2.80
C PRO A 5 -14.80 -43.03 -2.72
N THR A 6 -16.10 -42.78 -2.95
CA THR A 6 -16.74 -41.46 -2.81
C THR A 6 -17.41 -41.22 -1.45
N GLU A 7 -17.58 -42.25 -0.61
CA GLU A 7 -18.09 -42.06 0.75
C GLU A 7 -16.99 -41.52 1.67
N VAL A 8 -16.99 -40.20 1.87
CA VAL A 8 -16.20 -39.55 2.93
C VAL A 8 -16.72 -40.05 4.28
N PRO A 9 -15.88 -40.64 5.15
CA PRO A 9 -16.29 -41.10 6.48
C PRO A 9 -17.02 -39.98 7.24
N ALA A 10 -18.05 -40.31 8.03
CA ALA A 10 -18.80 -39.32 8.81
C ALA A 10 -17.90 -38.46 9.72
N GLU A 11 -16.77 -39.01 10.18
CA GLU A 11 -15.74 -38.32 10.97
C GLU A 11 -14.89 -37.33 10.15
N ALA A 12 -14.84 -37.49 8.83
CA ALA A 12 -14.14 -36.64 7.87
C ALA A 12 -15.06 -35.67 7.13
N GLN A 13 -16.37 -35.67 7.43
CA GLN A 13 -17.27 -34.63 6.93
C GLN A 13 -16.86 -33.29 7.53
N PRO A 14 -16.67 -32.24 6.70
CA PRO A 14 -16.33 -30.93 7.22
C PRO A 14 -17.44 -30.49 8.19
N ARG A 15 -17.08 -30.28 9.45
CA ARG A 15 -17.98 -29.63 10.41
C ARG A 15 -18.43 -28.32 9.77
N VAL A 16 -19.74 -28.14 9.61
CA VAL A 16 -20.32 -26.84 9.21
C VAL A 16 -19.65 -25.78 10.09
N ARG A 17 -18.84 -24.90 9.48
CA ARG A 17 -18.17 -23.82 10.22
C ARG A 17 -19.28 -22.97 10.84
N ARG A 18 -19.45 -23.08 12.15
CA ARG A 18 -20.39 -22.23 12.88
C ARG A 18 -19.94 -20.78 12.71
N ARG A 19 -20.90 -19.89 12.44
CA ARG A 19 -20.64 -18.45 12.41
C ARG A 19 -20.05 -18.02 13.77
N PRO A 20 -19.08 -17.09 13.77
CA PRO A 20 -18.48 -16.61 15.00
C PRO A 20 -19.53 -15.85 15.84
N ALA A 21 -19.55 -16.14 17.14
CA ALA A 21 -20.33 -15.42 18.15
C ALA A 21 -19.52 -14.29 18.80
N SER A 22 -18.20 -14.31 18.64
CA SER A 22 -17.29 -13.28 19.15
C SER A 22 -16.22 -12.89 18.12
N LEU A 23 -15.36 -11.93 18.50
CA LEU A 23 -14.17 -11.55 17.72
C LEU A 23 -12.94 -12.41 18.09
N ASP A 24 -13.12 -13.53 18.80
CA ASP A 24 -12.02 -14.44 19.12
C ASP A 24 -11.41 -14.99 17.81
N PRO A 25 -10.08 -14.84 17.60
CA PRO A 25 -9.39 -15.40 16.44
C PRO A 25 -9.67 -16.88 16.16
N ARG A 26 -9.96 -17.68 17.19
CA ARG A 26 -10.31 -19.10 17.04
C ARG A 26 -11.67 -19.32 16.39
N GLU A 27 -12.61 -18.41 16.63
CA GLU A 27 -13.93 -18.43 15.99
C GLU A 27 -13.87 -17.81 14.60
N LEU A 28 -13.08 -16.74 14.42
CA LEU A 28 -12.91 -16.07 13.13
C LEU A 28 -12.08 -16.88 12.13
N GLY A 29 -11.19 -17.76 12.61
CA GLY A 29 -10.25 -18.50 11.76
C GLY A 29 -9.05 -17.70 11.28
N PHE A 30 -8.91 -16.45 11.74
CA PHE A 30 -7.74 -15.59 11.50
C PHE A 30 -7.57 -14.63 12.69
N THR A 31 -6.37 -14.05 12.83
CA THR A 31 -6.07 -13.07 13.89
C THR A 31 -6.06 -11.65 13.32
N PRO A 32 -7.06 -10.81 13.62
CA PRO A 32 -7.05 -9.39 13.24
C PRO A 32 -5.74 -8.71 13.63
N GLN A 33 -5.09 -8.04 12.68
CA GLN A 33 -3.82 -7.36 12.91
C GLN A 33 -3.99 -5.84 12.99
N GLY A 34 -3.29 -5.21 13.93
CA GLY A 34 -3.18 -3.76 13.97
C GLY A 34 -2.35 -3.18 12.81
N PRO A 35 -2.41 -1.85 12.61
CA PRO A 35 -1.59 -1.14 11.61
C PRO A 35 -0.10 -1.44 11.77
N VAL A 36 0.64 -1.49 10.67
CA VAL A 36 2.09 -1.69 10.72
C VAL A 36 2.78 -0.44 11.27
N PRO A 37 3.69 -0.56 12.25
CA PRO A 37 4.47 0.56 12.75
C PRO A 37 5.65 0.86 11.81
N TRP A 38 5.38 1.58 10.72
CA TRP A 38 6.29 1.80 9.60
C TRP A 38 7.63 2.46 9.94
N LEU A 39 7.74 3.18 11.06
CA LEU A 39 9.00 3.76 11.53
C LEU A 39 9.64 2.96 12.68
N ALA A 40 9.10 1.79 13.05
CA ALA A 40 9.73 0.94 14.04
C ALA A 40 11.14 0.50 13.58
N PRO A 41 12.21 0.73 14.38
CA PRO A 41 13.59 0.47 13.94
C PRO A 41 13.83 -0.97 13.48
N LEU A 42 13.31 -1.95 14.22
CA LEU A 42 13.45 -3.37 13.86
C LEU A 42 12.73 -3.71 12.56
N LEU A 43 11.59 -3.09 12.29
CA LEU A 43 10.88 -3.27 11.03
C LEU A 43 11.68 -2.68 9.87
N LEU A 44 12.22 -1.46 10.02
CA LEU A 44 13.07 -0.83 9.00
C LEU A 44 14.30 -1.68 8.68
N ILE A 45 14.96 -2.23 9.71
CA ILE A 45 16.12 -3.14 9.53
C ILE A 45 15.69 -4.42 8.81
N ASN A 46 14.61 -5.08 9.25
CA ASN A 46 14.15 -6.33 8.66
C ASN A 46 13.65 -6.16 7.22
N ALA A 47 12.90 -5.09 6.95
CA ALA A 47 12.45 -4.73 5.61
C ALA A 47 13.63 -4.39 4.70
N GLY A 48 14.62 -3.66 5.22
CA GLY A 48 15.87 -3.38 4.51
C GLY A 48 16.62 -4.66 4.15
N LEU A 49 16.82 -5.58 5.10
CA LEU A 49 17.48 -6.87 4.86
C LEU A 49 16.71 -7.72 3.84
N ARG A 50 15.38 -7.80 3.96
CA ARG A 50 14.53 -8.51 2.99
C ARG A 50 14.56 -7.89 1.61
N THR A 51 14.62 -6.57 1.51
CA THR A 51 14.76 -5.87 0.22
C THR A 51 16.10 -6.21 -0.44
N VAL A 52 17.19 -6.24 0.34
CA VAL A 52 18.50 -6.68 -0.16
C VAL A 52 18.47 -8.14 -0.61
N LEU A 53 17.89 -9.04 0.19
CA LEU A 53 17.76 -10.45 -0.20
C LEU A 53 16.88 -10.64 -1.45
N ALA A 54 15.74 -9.94 -1.53
CA ALA A 54 14.87 -9.96 -2.69
C ALA A 54 15.58 -9.41 -3.94
N HIS A 55 16.41 -8.39 -3.80
CA HIS A 55 17.21 -7.88 -4.92
C HIS A 55 18.30 -8.88 -5.36
N LEU A 56 19.00 -9.51 -4.40
CA LEU A 56 20.07 -10.46 -4.69
C LEU A 56 19.57 -11.78 -5.26
N PHE A 57 18.41 -12.28 -4.81
CA PHE A 57 17.89 -13.60 -5.19
C PHE A 57 16.67 -13.55 -6.12
N GLY A 58 15.91 -12.44 -6.13
CA GLY A 58 14.74 -12.27 -7.00
C GLY A 58 15.09 -12.30 -8.48
N ALA A 59 16.28 -11.80 -8.84
CA ALA A 59 16.81 -11.89 -10.21
C ALA A 59 17.15 -13.33 -10.65
N TYR A 60 17.36 -14.27 -9.72
CA TYR A 60 17.73 -15.66 -10.02
C TYR A 60 16.58 -16.66 -9.87
N LEU A 61 15.48 -16.26 -9.22
CA LEU A 61 14.32 -17.11 -8.91
C LEU A 61 13.00 -16.44 -9.34
N ASP A 62 13.02 -15.66 -10.42
CA ASP A 62 11.80 -15.07 -10.98
C ASP A 62 10.85 -16.20 -11.42
N LYS A 63 9.71 -16.29 -10.77
CA LYS A 63 8.74 -17.36 -11.04
C LYS A 63 7.90 -17.10 -12.27
N ARG A 64 7.90 -15.88 -12.82
CA ARG A 64 7.18 -15.58 -14.07
C ARG A 64 7.76 -16.35 -15.25
N GLU A 65 9.08 -16.57 -15.25
CA GLU A 65 9.77 -17.47 -16.19
C GLU A 65 9.18 -18.88 -16.19
N MET A 66 8.84 -19.42 -15.01
CA MET A 66 8.19 -20.73 -14.89
C MET A 66 6.71 -20.71 -15.28
N GLN A 67 6.04 -19.55 -15.24
CA GLN A 67 4.63 -19.43 -15.63
C GLN A 67 4.46 -19.63 -17.14
N GLY A 68 5.49 -19.41 -17.96
CA GLY A 68 5.49 -19.74 -19.40
C GLY A 68 4.99 -21.16 -19.71
N ALA A 69 5.25 -22.13 -18.81
CA ALA A 69 4.81 -23.52 -18.95
C ALA A 69 3.29 -23.75 -18.80
N LEU A 70 2.51 -22.74 -18.39
CA LEU A 70 1.06 -22.88 -18.14
C LEU A 70 0.20 -22.89 -19.42
N GLY A 71 0.81 -22.79 -20.60
CA GLY A 71 0.12 -22.78 -21.89
C GLY A 71 -0.44 -21.39 -22.26
N PRO A 72 -1.26 -21.29 -23.33
CA PRO A 72 -1.75 -20.02 -23.87
C PRO A 72 -2.63 -19.26 -22.86
N ALA A 73 -2.86 -17.98 -23.15
CA ALA A 73 -3.70 -17.12 -22.32
C ALA A 73 -5.08 -17.76 -22.06
N PRO A 74 -5.50 -17.92 -20.79
CA PRO A 74 -6.82 -18.43 -20.48
C PRO A 74 -7.89 -17.46 -20.98
N ASP A 75 -9.04 -18.01 -21.36
CA ASP A 75 -10.17 -17.23 -21.84
C ASP A 75 -11.01 -16.76 -20.65
N HIS A 76 -10.69 -15.58 -20.11
CA HIS A 76 -11.51 -14.92 -19.10
C HIS A 76 -12.53 -14.04 -19.81
N ASP A 77 -13.65 -14.65 -20.21
CA ASP A 77 -14.73 -13.94 -20.92
C ASP A 77 -15.90 -13.63 -19.97
N HIS A 78 -16.14 -12.34 -19.77
CA HIS A 78 -17.27 -11.78 -19.04
C HIS A 78 -18.16 -10.91 -19.97
N SER A 79 -18.04 -11.08 -21.29
CA SER A 79 -18.74 -10.28 -22.30
C SER A 79 -20.19 -10.68 -22.57
N ASP A 80 -20.63 -11.84 -22.06
CA ASP A 80 -22.00 -12.37 -22.25
C ASP A 80 -23.08 -11.63 -21.43
N THR A 81 -22.75 -10.53 -20.76
CA THR A 81 -23.69 -9.73 -19.95
C THR A 81 -23.93 -8.36 -20.57
N ASP A 82 -25.18 -7.88 -20.54
CA ASP A 82 -25.52 -6.55 -21.07
C ASP A 82 -25.02 -5.40 -20.17
N GLU A 83 -24.97 -5.61 -18.85
CA GLU A 83 -24.38 -4.67 -17.90
C GLU A 83 -23.44 -5.40 -16.93
N LEU A 84 -22.35 -4.74 -16.56
CA LEU A 84 -21.36 -5.29 -15.64
C LEU A 84 -20.88 -4.26 -14.63
N TRP A 85 -20.92 -4.64 -13.35
CA TRP A 85 -20.35 -3.87 -12.24
C TRP A 85 -18.99 -4.45 -11.84
N ILE A 86 -17.98 -3.59 -11.75
CA ILE A 86 -16.60 -3.96 -11.43
C ILE A 86 -16.13 -3.11 -10.26
N ASP A 87 -15.65 -3.74 -9.19
CA ASP A 87 -14.99 -3.04 -8.08
C ASP A 87 -13.46 -3.11 -8.25
N TYR A 88 -12.76 -2.02 -7.96
CA TYR A 88 -11.29 -1.95 -7.95
C TYR A 88 -10.80 -1.39 -6.62
N VAL A 89 -9.86 -2.08 -5.97
CA VAL A 89 -9.28 -1.69 -4.69
C VAL A 89 -7.80 -2.05 -4.65
N ALA A 90 -6.94 -1.26 -4.02
CA ALA A 90 -5.52 -1.55 -3.87
C ALA A 90 -5.00 -1.14 -2.49
N ASP A 91 -3.82 -1.65 -2.13
CA ASP A 91 -3.09 -1.31 -0.89
C ASP A 91 -3.86 -1.74 0.37
N LEU A 92 -4.01 -3.06 0.51
CA LEU A 92 -4.77 -3.74 1.56
C LEU A 92 -3.84 -4.33 2.63
N GLY A 93 -4.38 -4.61 3.82
CA GLY A 93 -3.69 -5.48 4.79
C GLY A 93 -2.61 -4.82 5.65
N ASP A 94 -2.61 -3.48 5.74
CA ASP A 94 -1.77 -2.75 6.70
C ASP A 94 -2.36 -2.82 8.12
N GLY A 95 -3.65 -2.54 8.26
CA GLY A 95 -4.40 -2.68 9.49
C GLY A 95 -5.81 -3.25 9.27
N PHE A 96 -6.31 -4.01 10.25
CA PHE A 96 -7.60 -4.69 10.20
C PHE A 96 -8.76 -3.70 10.00
N ASP A 97 -8.84 -2.64 10.81
CA ASP A 97 -10.00 -1.72 10.79
C ASP A 97 -10.18 -1.03 9.43
N ALA A 98 -9.08 -0.59 8.81
CA ALA A 98 -9.11 0.04 7.50
C ALA A 98 -9.45 -0.96 6.40
N THR A 99 -8.74 -2.09 6.36
CA THR A 99 -8.95 -3.16 5.37
C THR A 99 -10.37 -3.72 5.46
N TYR A 100 -10.86 -4.00 6.67
CA TYR A 100 -12.18 -4.57 6.90
C TYR A 100 -13.30 -3.57 6.63
N SER A 101 -13.10 -2.27 6.89
CA SER A 101 -14.09 -1.25 6.51
C SER A 101 -14.32 -1.20 5.00
N ILE A 102 -13.26 -1.32 4.19
CA ILE A 102 -13.39 -1.38 2.73
C ILE A 102 -13.96 -2.72 2.28
N ALA A 103 -13.46 -3.85 2.81
CA ALA A 103 -14.00 -5.17 2.51
C ALA A 103 -15.51 -5.26 2.80
N TYR A 104 -15.95 -4.72 3.94
CA TYR A 104 -17.35 -4.66 4.33
C TYR A 104 -18.19 -3.89 3.30
N LEU A 105 -17.74 -2.72 2.85
CA LEU A 105 -18.44 -1.92 1.83
C LEU A 105 -18.50 -2.63 0.48
N LEU A 106 -17.40 -3.26 0.07
CA LEU A 106 -17.34 -4.07 -1.16
C LEU A 106 -18.31 -5.27 -1.10
N ALA A 107 -18.45 -5.89 0.07
CA ALA A 107 -19.34 -7.05 0.25
C ALA A 107 -20.84 -6.70 0.24
N GLN A 108 -21.22 -5.44 0.52
CA GLN A 108 -22.63 -5.05 0.60
C GLN A 108 -23.35 -5.26 -0.75
N PRO A 109 -24.58 -5.82 -0.76
CA PRO A 109 -25.35 -6.03 -1.99
C PRO A 109 -25.56 -4.76 -2.82
N GLN A 110 -25.70 -3.63 -2.14
CA GLN A 110 -25.77 -2.30 -2.73
C GLN A 110 -25.16 -1.26 -1.79
N LEU A 111 -24.65 -0.18 -2.35
CA LEU A 111 -24.19 0.99 -1.61
C LEU A 111 -25.05 2.20 -1.94
N ARG A 112 -25.18 3.11 -0.98
CA ARG A 112 -25.79 4.43 -1.16
C ARG A 112 -24.80 5.50 -0.72
N PRO A 113 -23.78 5.80 -1.53
CA PRO A 113 -22.82 6.85 -1.20
C PRO A 113 -23.49 8.22 -1.18
N ASP A 114 -23.10 9.09 -0.25
CA ASP A 114 -23.50 10.49 -0.30
C ASP A 114 -23.04 11.11 -1.62
N GLY A 115 -23.94 11.82 -2.31
CA GLY A 115 -23.70 12.38 -3.65
C GLY A 115 -24.19 11.50 -4.81
N VAL A 116 -24.81 10.34 -4.54
CA VAL A 116 -25.42 9.49 -5.58
C VAL A 116 -26.89 9.21 -5.25
N ASP A 117 -27.80 9.60 -6.14
CA ASP A 117 -29.24 9.44 -5.94
C ASP A 117 -29.72 7.99 -5.99
N ARG A 118 -29.02 7.15 -6.76
CA ARG A 118 -29.36 5.73 -6.98
C ARG A 118 -28.47 4.79 -6.16
N PRO A 119 -28.99 3.67 -5.66
CA PRO A 119 -28.16 2.61 -5.11
C PRO A 119 -27.19 2.09 -6.18
N LEU A 120 -25.96 1.83 -5.77
CA LEU A 120 -24.93 1.21 -6.60
C LEU A 120 -24.85 -0.28 -6.25
N PRO A 121 -25.24 -1.21 -7.14
CA PRO A 121 -25.07 -2.64 -6.94
C PRO A 121 -23.63 -3.03 -6.63
N ARG A 122 -23.43 -4.17 -5.95
CA ARG A 122 -22.12 -4.77 -5.75
C ARG A 122 -21.44 -5.11 -7.09
N GLY A 123 -20.13 -4.97 -7.17
CA GLY A 123 -19.34 -5.51 -8.27
C GLY A 123 -19.54 -7.02 -8.43
N ARG A 124 -19.76 -7.47 -9.66
CA ARG A 124 -19.68 -8.90 -10.02
C ARG A 124 -18.23 -9.34 -10.20
N LEU A 125 -17.34 -8.40 -10.47
CA LEU A 125 -15.91 -8.62 -10.64
C LEU A 125 -15.17 -7.68 -9.67
N LEU A 126 -14.24 -8.22 -8.89
CA LEU A 126 -13.36 -7.47 -8.00
C LEU A 126 -11.92 -7.56 -8.52
N VAL A 127 -11.27 -6.41 -8.67
CA VAL A 127 -9.85 -6.30 -9.01
C VAL A 127 -9.09 -5.75 -7.82
N MET A 128 -8.12 -6.53 -7.33
CA MET A 128 -7.13 -6.07 -6.36
C MET A 128 -5.91 -5.52 -7.11
N GLY A 129 -5.64 -4.24 -6.97
CA GLY A 129 -4.80 -3.47 -7.89
C GLY A 129 -3.32 -3.31 -7.54
N GLY A 130 -2.82 -4.05 -6.56
CA GLY A 130 -1.48 -3.88 -5.97
C GLY A 130 -1.53 -4.01 -4.45
N ASP A 131 -0.43 -4.49 -3.87
CA ASP A 131 -0.17 -4.64 -2.43
C ASP A 131 -1.35 -5.21 -1.63
N GLN A 132 -1.53 -6.53 -1.66
CA GLN A 132 -2.62 -7.18 -0.93
C GLN A 132 -2.26 -7.55 0.51
N VAL A 133 -1.04 -7.23 0.95
CA VAL A 133 -0.54 -7.54 2.29
C VAL A 133 0.63 -6.64 2.68
N TYR A 134 0.70 -6.26 3.95
CA TYR A 134 1.83 -5.53 4.54
C TYR A 134 2.35 -6.18 5.82
N PRO A 135 3.59 -5.88 6.25
CA PRO A 135 4.62 -5.19 5.47
C PRO A 135 5.28 -6.10 4.42
N THR A 136 5.05 -7.41 4.49
CA THR A 136 5.70 -8.39 3.63
C THR A 136 4.81 -9.61 3.44
N ALA A 137 4.80 -10.17 2.23
CA ALA A 137 4.08 -11.39 1.94
C ALA A 137 4.51 -12.60 2.78
N SER A 138 3.51 -13.34 3.24
CA SER A 138 3.60 -14.72 3.73
C SER A 138 2.20 -15.32 3.75
N GLY A 139 2.06 -16.66 3.73
CA GLY A 139 0.74 -17.30 3.81
C GLY A 139 -0.06 -16.88 5.05
N GLU A 140 0.61 -16.79 6.21
CA GLU A 140 0.00 -16.32 7.46
C GLU A 140 -0.38 -14.83 7.39
N ALA A 141 0.47 -13.99 6.80
CA ALA A 141 0.19 -12.56 6.67
C ALA A 141 -1.03 -12.33 5.77
N TYR A 142 -1.15 -13.03 4.64
CA TYR A 142 -2.35 -12.99 3.80
C TYR A 142 -3.60 -13.43 4.55
N GLU A 143 -3.53 -14.56 5.28
CA GLU A 143 -4.68 -15.06 6.04
C GLU A 143 -5.16 -14.03 7.07
N ASN A 144 -4.23 -13.47 7.85
CA ASN A 144 -4.56 -12.58 8.97
C ASN A 144 -4.87 -11.14 8.56
N ARG A 145 -4.33 -10.65 7.43
CA ARG A 145 -4.38 -9.23 7.06
C ARG A 145 -5.30 -8.94 5.88
N SER A 146 -5.57 -9.89 4.99
CA SER A 146 -6.40 -9.65 3.81
C SER A 146 -7.46 -10.73 3.58
N LYS A 147 -7.07 -11.99 3.38
CA LYS A 147 -8.02 -13.07 3.09
C LYS A 147 -9.05 -13.27 4.21
N GLY A 148 -8.61 -13.43 5.45
CA GLY A 148 -9.51 -13.60 6.59
C GLY A 148 -10.48 -12.43 6.78
N PRO A 149 -10.01 -11.15 6.77
CA PRO A 149 -10.90 -9.99 6.77
C PRO A 149 -11.91 -9.97 5.62
N TYR A 150 -11.53 -10.31 4.39
CA TYR A 150 -12.46 -10.36 3.28
C TYR A 150 -13.43 -11.55 3.37
N GLU A 151 -12.98 -12.71 3.83
CA GLU A 151 -13.83 -13.85 4.15
C GLU A 151 -14.84 -13.48 5.23
N ALA A 152 -14.45 -12.74 6.27
CA ALA A 152 -15.40 -12.23 7.26
C ALA A 152 -16.42 -11.25 6.66
N ALA A 153 -16.06 -10.48 5.62
CA ALA A 153 -16.94 -9.52 4.99
C ALA A 153 -17.94 -10.18 4.03
N LEU A 154 -17.49 -11.16 3.25
CA LEU A 154 -18.32 -11.99 2.38
C LEU A 154 -17.91 -13.46 2.59
N PRO A 155 -18.56 -14.18 3.53
CA PRO A 155 -18.12 -15.54 3.89
C PRO A 155 -18.36 -16.57 2.80
N VAL A 156 -19.52 -16.50 2.17
CA VAL A 156 -19.92 -17.40 1.09
C VAL A 156 -20.53 -16.59 -0.04
N ALA A 157 -20.58 -17.19 -1.23
CA ALA A 157 -21.24 -16.58 -2.36
C ALA A 157 -22.72 -16.27 -2.00
N PRO A 158 -23.26 -15.14 -2.47
CA PRO A 158 -24.69 -14.83 -2.31
C PRO A 158 -25.56 -15.94 -2.91
N PRO A 159 -26.66 -16.35 -2.25
CA PRO A 159 -27.53 -17.43 -2.72
C PRO A 159 -28.25 -17.07 -4.03
N ASP A 160 -28.66 -15.81 -4.16
CA ASP A 160 -29.40 -15.30 -5.32
C ASP A 160 -28.46 -14.44 -6.18
N GLY A 161 -27.64 -15.08 -7.02
CA GLY A 161 -26.79 -14.38 -7.98
C GLY A 161 -25.61 -15.19 -8.51
N VAL A 162 -24.93 -14.62 -9.51
CA VAL A 162 -23.65 -15.16 -9.98
C VAL A 162 -22.60 -14.90 -8.90
N GLN A 163 -21.84 -15.95 -8.54
CA GLN A 163 -20.72 -15.82 -7.62
C GLN A 163 -19.75 -14.75 -8.14
N PRO A 164 -19.39 -13.73 -7.33
CA PRO A 164 -18.50 -12.68 -7.80
C PRO A 164 -17.10 -13.23 -8.02
N THR A 165 -16.42 -12.75 -9.05
CA THR A 165 -15.07 -13.17 -9.40
C THR A 165 -14.03 -12.19 -8.86
N LEU A 166 -12.80 -12.68 -8.64
CA LEU A 166 -11.69 -11.90 -8.14
C LEU A 166 -10.45 -12.10 -9.01
N PHE A 167 -9.84 -10.98 -9.35
CA PHE A 167 -8.53 -10.89 -9.97
C PHE A 167 -7.64 -9.96 -9.14
N ALA A 168 -6.33 -10.16 -9.19
CA ALA A 168 -5.34 -9.45 -8.43
C ALA A 168 -4.08 -9.21 -9.26
N VAL A 169 -3.54 -8.00 -9.13
CA VAL A 169 -2.24 -7.58 -9.63
C VAL A 169 -1.30 -7.48 -8.42
N PRO A 170 -0.12 -8.14 -8.42
CA PRO A 170 0.80 -8.04 -7.29
C PRO A 170 1.52 -6.68 -7.29
N GLY A 171 1.59 -6.06 -6.11
CA GLY A 171 2.46 -4.91 -5.83
C GLY A 171 3.82 -5.33 -5.27
N ASN A 172 4.64 -4.36 -4.91
CA ASN A 172 5.99 -4.64 -4.40
C ASN A 172 5.99 -5.39 -3.06
N HIS A 173 4.95 -5.24 -2.23
CA HIS A 173 4.86 -5.94 -0.95
C HIS A 173 4.49 -7.42 -1.10
N ASP A 174 3.76 -7.76 -2.17
CA ASP A 174 3.43 -9.14 -2.55
C ASP A 174 4.68 -9.91 -3.05
N TRP A 175 5.68 -9.19 -3.57
CA TRP A 175 6.91 -9.76 -4.10
C TRP A 175 7.97 -10.13 -3.05
N TYR A 176 7.82 -9.70 -1.79
CA TYR A 176 8.85 -9.91 -0.75
C TYR A 176 9.11 -11.39 -0.39
N ASP A 177 8.22 -12.31 -0.74
CA ASP A 177 8.42 -13.77 -0.61
C ASP A 177 8.71 -14.48 -1.95
N GLY A 178 9.07 -13.71 -2.97
CA GLY A 178 9.23 -14.17 -4.35
C GLY A 178 7.90 -14.59 -4.99
N LEU A 179 6.80 -13.91 -4.65
CA LEU A 179 5.44 -14.13 -5.18
C LEU A 179 4.84 -15.50 -4.82
N THR A 180 5.39 -16.18 -3.80
CA THR A 180 4.98 -17.54 -3.43
C THR A 180 3.55 -17.56 -2.91
N ALA A 181 3.27 -16.77 -1.89
CA ALA A 181 1.97 -16.74 -1.24
C ALA A 181 0.89 -16.18 -2.18
N PHE A 182 1.23 -15.15 -2.97
CA PHE A 182 0.34 -14.57 -3.98
C PHE A 182 -0.15 -15.62 -4.98
N LEU A 183 0.77 -16.35 -5.66
CA LEU A 183 0.38 -17.38 -6.63
C LEU A 183 -0.40 -18.52 -5.97
N ARG A 184 -0.04 -18.85 -4.73
CA ARG A 184 -0.78 -19.81 -3.91
C ARG A 184 -2.12 -19.28 -3.44
N LEU A 185 -2.51 -18.04 -3.63
CA LEU A 185 -3.80 -17.55 -3.18
C LEU A 185 -4.70 -17.24 -4.37
N PHE A 186 -4.15 -16.52 -5.35
CA PHE A 186 -4.92 -16.01 -6.48
C PHE A 186 -4.82 -16.90 -7.73
N ALA A 187 -3.75 -17.69 -7.89
CA ALA A 187 -3.52 -18.49 -9.10
C ALA A 187 -3.80 -20.01 -8.94
N ARG A 188 -4.56 -20.42 -7.92
CA ARG A 188 -4.88 -21.83 -7.68
C ARG A 188 -6.00 -22.35 -8.59
N ARG A 189 -5.94 -23.64 -8.95
CA ARG A 189 -7.01 -24.35 -9.67
C ARG A 189 -8.04 -25.03 -8.77
N ARG A 190 -7.61 -25.49 -7.59
CA ARG A 190 -8.46 -26.16 -6.60
C ARG A 190 -8.74 -25.20 -5.46
N ASP A 191 -9.98 -25.19 -4.99
CA ASP A 191 -10.44 -24.34 -3.89
C ASP A 191 -10.09 -22.86 -4.12
N ALA A 192 -10.37 -22.40 -5.35
CA ALA A 192 -10.08 -21.07 -5.86
C ALA A 192 -11.07 -20.02 -5.30
N GLN A 193 -11.11 -19.92 -3.98
CA GLN A 193 -12.01 -19.05 -3.23
C GLN A 193 -11.23 -18.11 -2.32
N PHE A 194 -11.73 -16.88 -2.25
CA PHE A 194 -11.29 -15.85 -1.34
C PHE A 194 -12.55 -15.36 -0.64
N GLY A 195 -12.95 -16.03 0.44
CA GLY A 195 -14.32 -15.92 0.96
C GLY A 195 -15.37 -16.29 -0.11
N GLY A 196 -16.39 -15.48 -0.27
CA GLY A 196 -17.44 -15.66 -1.27
C GLY A 196 -17.02 -15.33 -2.70
N TRP A 197 -15.83 -14.74 -2.91
CA TRP A 197 -15.30 -14.47 -4.24
C TRP A 197 -14.57 -15.69 -4.84
N ARG A 198 -14.73 -15.92 -6.13
CA ARG A 198 -14.00 -16.95 -6.89
C ARG A 198 -12.78 -16.33 -7.60
N THR A 199 -11.59 -16.82 -7.32
CA THR A 199 -10.37 -16.41 -8.04
C THR A 199 -10.29 -17.15 -9.37
N GLU A 200 -10.08 -16.44 -10.48
CA GLU A 200 -10.03 -17.07 -11.81
C GLU A 200 -8.65 -17.05 -12.47
N GLN A 201 -7.80 -16.07 -12.11
CA GLN A 201 -6.48 -15.96 -12.72
C GLN A 201 -5.63 -17.21 -12.50
N ARG A 202 -4.68 -17.45 -13.41
CA ARG A 202 -3.76 -18.59 -13.34
C ARG A 202 -2.28 -18.16 -13.26
N ARG A 203 -2.07 -16.86 -13.39
CA ARG A 203 -0.78 -16.18 -13.49
C ARG A 203 -0.83 -14.93 -12.63
N SER A 204 0.31 -14.25 -12.46
CA SER A 204 0.36 -12.97 -11.74
C SER A 204 -0.16 -11.77 -12.54
N TYR A 205 -0.40 -11.97 -13.82
CA TYR A 205 -1.02 -11.05 -14.76
C TYR A 205 -2.23 -11.71 -15.43
N PHE A 206 -3.13 -10.92 -16.00
CA PHE A 206 -4.37 -11.42 -16.59
C PHE A 206 -4.91 -10.51 -17.68
N ALA A 207 -5.81 -11.04 -18.50
CA ALA A 207 -6.60 -10.29 -19.48
C ALA A 207 -8.04 -10.78 -19.41
N ILE A 208 -9.00 -9.85 -19.38
CA ILE A 208 -10.43 -10.15 -19.24
C ILE A 208 -11.16 -9.43 -20.36
N LYS A 209 -11.95 -10.18 -21.12
CA LYS A 209 -12.86 -9.63 -22.10
C LYS A 209 -14.16 -9.24 -21.40
N LEU A 210 -14.56 -7.99 -21.57
CA LEU A 210 -15.74 -7.39 -20.93
C LEU A 210 -16.81 -7.10 -21.99
N PRO A 211 -18.05 -6.79 -21.58
CA PRO A 211 -19.11 -6.43 -22.51
C PRO A 211 -18.77 -5.22 -23.38
N HIS A 212 -19.43 -5.12 -24.53
CA HIS A 212 -19.38 -3.94 -25.41
C HIS A 212 -17.97 -3.59 -25.91
N GLY A 213 -17.15 -4.60 -26.19
CA GLY A 213 -15.79 -4.39 -26.73
C GLY A 213 -14.85 -3.73 -25.74
N TRP A 214 -15.02 -3.99 -24.44
CA TRP A 214 -14.06 -3.56 -23.43
C TRP A 214 -13.11 -4.71 -23.06
N TRP A 215 -11.86 -4.37 -22.77
CA TRP A 215 -10.86 -5.28 -22.23
C TRP A 215 -10.27 -4.72 -20.94
N LEU A 216 -10.04 -5.57 -19.95
CA LEU A 216 -9.31 -5.23 -18.74
C LEU A 216 -8.04 -6.08 -18.66
N LEU A 217 -6.90 -5.41 -18.65
CA LEU A 217 -5.58 -6.05 -18.62
C LEU A 217 -4.87 -5.71 -17.30
N GLY A 218 -4.39 -6.71 -16.58
CA GLY A 218 -3.64 -6.54 -15.32
C GLY A 218 -2.19 -6.96 -15.47
N LEU A 219 -1.24 -6.04 -15.24
CA LEU A 219 0.20 -6.27 -15.45
C LEU A 219 0.95 -6.53 -14.15
N ASP A 220 1.92 -7.42 -14.20
CA ASP A 220 2.89 -7.63 -13.11
C ASP A 220 4.24 -6.99 -13.47
N GLU A 221 4.52 -5.82 -12.89
CA GLU A 221 5.70 -4.99 -13.20
C GLU A 221 6.91 -5.25 -12.29
N GLN A 222 6.83 -6.15 -11.30
CA GLN A 222 7.93 -6.46 -10.35
C GLN A 222 8.75 -5.22 -9.90
N ALA A 223 8.08 -4.23 -9.31
CA ALA A 223 8.71 -2.97 -8.87
C ALA A 223 9.44 -2.17 -9.97
N GLY A 224 9.04 -2.31 -11.23
CA GLY A 224 9.53 -1.55 -12.38
C GLY A 224 10.78 -2.13 -13.04
N SER A 225 11.16 -3.38 -12.74
CA SER A 225 12.42 -3.98 -13.22
C SER A 225 12.41 -4.24 -14.73
N TYR A 226 11.36 -4.85 -15.27
CA TYR A 226 11.01 -5.03 -16.70
C TYR A 226 9.80 -5.97 -16.81
N ILE A 227 9.13 -6.00 -17.98
CA ILE A 227 8.14 -7.03 -18.33
C ILE A 227 8.88 -8.18 -19.01
N ASP A 228 8.75 -9.38 -18.46
CA ASP A 228 9.42 -10.59 -18.90
C ASP A 228 8.80 -11.18 -20.18
N ASP A 229 9.58 -11.96 -20.94
CA ASP A 229 9.17 -12.53 -22.22
C ASP A 229 7.89 -13.38 -22.11
N PRO A 230 7.69 -14.26 -21.10
CA PRO A 230 6.45 -15.01 -20.94
C PRO A 230 5.19 -14.16 -20.72
N GLN A 231 5.34 -12.96 -20.16
CA GLN A 231 4.24 -12.02 -19.99
C GLN A 231 4.00 -11.24 -21.29
N LEU A 232 5.04 -10.88 -22.02
CA LEU A 232 4.91 -10.26 -23.34
C LEU A 232 4.22 -11.20 -24.33
N ASP A 233 4.64 -12.46 -24.42
CA ASP A 233 4.03 -13.48 -25.28
C ASP A 233 2.55 -13.66 -24.96
N TYR A 234 2.21 -13.76 -23.66
CA TYR A 234 0.83 -13.84 -23.21
C TYR A 234 -0.02 -12.67 -23.70
N PHE A 235 0.49 -11.43 -23.58
CA PHE A 235 -0.27 -10.27 -23.99
C PHE A 235 -0.25 -10.05 -25.50
N GLN A 236 0.73 -10.60 -26.23
CA GLN A 236 0.70 -10.65 -27.68
C GLN A 236 -0.45 -11.56 -28.17
N ASP A 237 -0.63 -12.74 -27.56
CA ASP A 237 -1.77 -13.63 -27.84
C ASP A 237 -3.13 -12.96 -27.51
N VAL A 238 -3.15 -12.08 -26.51
CA VAL A 238 -4.34 -11.27 -26.19
C VAL A 238 -4.53 -10.17 -27.23
N ALA A 239 -3.47 -9.46 -27.60
CA ALA A 239 -3.49 -8.35 -28.55
C ALA A 239 -4.02 -8.80 -29.93
N ASP A 240 -3.70 -10.01 -30.38
CA ASP A 240 -4.20 -10.58 -31.63
C ASP A 240 -5.74 -10.78 -31.65
N ARG A 241 -6.39 -10.77 -30.48
CA ARG A 241 -7.85 -10.88 -30.32
C ARG A 241 -8.53 -9.53 -30.10
N ILE A 242 -7.77 -8.47 -29.83
CA ILE A 242 -8.29 -7.11 -29.62
C ILE A 242 -8.52 -6.47 -30.99
N ARG A 243 -9.70 -5.88 -31.18
CA ARG A 243 -10.06 -5.19 -32.41
C ARG A 243 -9.86 -3.68 -32.28
N PRO A 244 -9.63 -2.94 -33.38
CA PRO A 244 -9.42 -1.48 -33.33
C PRO A 244 -10.56 -0.68 -32.69
N GLU A 245 -11.80 -1.20 -32.75
CA GLU A 245 -12.98 -0.61 -32.12
C GLU A 245 -13.10 -0.88 -30.62
N ASP A 246 -12.32 -1.82 -30.08
CA ASP A 246 -12.33 -2.16 -28.66
C ASP A 246 -11.71 -1.05 -27.80
N ARG A 247 -11.96 -1.09 -26.49
CA ARG A 247 -11.48 -0.12 -25.50
C ARG A 247 -10.79 -0.84 -24.36
N ILE A 248 -9.67 -0.29 -23.89
CA ILE A 248 -8.82 -0.96 -22.88
C ILE A 248 -8.82 -0.20 -21.56
N ILE A 249 -9.03 -0.94 -20.47
CA ILE A 249 -8.69 -0.61 -19.09
C ILE A 249 -7.38 -1.31 -18.75
N LEU A 250 -6.39 -0.57 -18.28
CA LEU A 250 -5.09 -1.12 -17.88
C LEU A 250 -4.90 -0.97 -16.37
N ALA A 251 -4.80 -2.09 -15.65
CA ALA A 251 -4.46 -2.12 -14.24
C ALA A 251 -2.95 -2.39 -14.06
N VAL A 252 -2.26 -1.47 -13.40
CA VAL A 252 -0.83 -1.56 -13.09
C VAL A 252 -0.60 -1.40 -11.59
N PRO A 253 0.42 -2.03 -10.99
CA PRO A 253 0.58 -2.06 -9.53
C PRO A 253 0.96 -0.70 -8.94
N ALA A 254 1.64 0.16 -9.71
CA ALA A 254 2.03 1.49 -9.26
C ALA A 254 1.71 2.59 -10.29
N PRO A 255 1.39 3.83 -9.84
CA PRO A 255 1.04 4.94 -10.71
C PRO A 255 2.33 5.56 -11.24
N THR A 256 3.02 4.81 -12.10
CA THR A 256 4.31 5.18 -12.67
C THR A 256 4.24 6.51 -13.41
N TRP A 257 3.07 6.91 -13.92
CA TRP A 257 2.82 8.23 -14.50
C TRP A 257 3.00 9.40 -13.52
N VAL A 258 2.71 9.22 -12.23
CA VAL A 258 2.99 10.24 -11.20
C VAL A 258 4.46 10.17 -10.79
N LYS A 259 4.98 8.95 -10.55
CA LYS A 259 6.38 8.74 -10.15
C LYS A 259 7.36 9.29 -11.19
N ALA A 260 6.96 9.27 -12.46
CA ALA A 260 7.77 9.75 -13.57
C ALA A 260 7.96 11.28 -13.59
N ALA A 261 7.17 12.04 -12.83
CA ALA A 261 7.40 13.47 -12.63
C ALA A 261 8.71 13.76 -11.88
N ASP A 262 9.15 12.86 -11.02
CA ASP A 262 10.41 12.95 -10.28
C ASP A 262 11.51 12.03 -10.83
N ARG A 263 11.13 10.87 -11.40
CA ARG A 263 12.04 9.87 -11.97
C ARG A 263 11.59 9.49 -13.38
N PRO A 264 12.05 10.18 -14.44
CA PRO A 264 11.52 10.02 -15.79
C PRO A 264 11.42 8.56 -16.29
N GLY A 265 12.39 7.71 -15.94
CA GLY A 265 12.40 6.30 -16.35
C GLY A 265 11.37 5.40 -15.65
N ALA A 266 10.63 5.89 -14.66
CA ALA A 266 9.67 5.08 -13.90
C ALA A 266 8.49 4.59 -14.76
N TYR A 267 8.16 5.28 -15.85
CA TYR A 267 7.04 4.92 -16.74
C TYR A 267 7.51 4.10 -17.96
N ASP A 268 8.81 3.83 -18.13
CA ASP A 268 9.36 3.25 -19.36
C ASP A 268 8.82 1.85 -19.65
N SER A 269 8.62 1.00 -18.64
CA SER A 269 8.06 -0.36 -18.80
C SER A 269 6.59 -0.33 -19.24
N VAL A 270 5.78 0.54 -18.64
CA VAL A 270 4.38 0.74 -19.01
C VAL A 270 4.27 1.38 -20.41
N ASP A 271 5.13 2.37 -20.73
CA ASP A 271 5.21 2.94 -22.08
C ASP A 271 5.56 1.87 -23.11
N TYR A 272 6.55 1.03 -22.81
CA TYR A 272 6.95 -0.07 -23.67
C TYR A 272 5.75 -0.98 -23.96
N PHE A 273 5.02 -1.42 -22.93
CA PHE A 273 3.84 -2.27 -23.10
C PHE A 273 2.77 -1.63 -23.97
N VAL A 274 2.39 -0.39 -23.65
CA VAL A 274 1.37 0.35 -24.40
C VAL A 274 1.79 0.53 -25.86
N ARG A 275 3.04 0.87 -26.11
CA ARG A 275 3.55 1.18 -27.45
C ARG A 275 3.82 -0.05 -28.30
N LYS A 276 4.29 -1.14 -27.70
CA LYS A 276 4.74 -2.34 -28.41
C LYS A 276 3.67 -3.43 -28.51
N VAL A 277 2.79 -3.53 -27.51
CA VAL A 277 1.77 -4.58 -27.46
C VAL A 277 0.40 -4.02 -27.81
N LEU A 278 -0.02 -2.91 -27.19
CA LEU A 278 -1.38 -2.40 -27.35
C LEU A 278 -1.58 -1.50 -28.57
N ALA A 279 -0.66 -0.56 -28.84
CA ALA A 279 -0.80 0.38 -29.94
C ALA A 279 -0.95 -0.28 -31.33
N PRO A 280 -0.28 -1.41 -31.64
CA PRO A 280 -0.50 -2.13 -32.89
C PRO A 280 -1.93 -2.65 -33.11
N THR A 281 -2.70 -2.88 -32.05
CA THR A 281 -4.10 -3.33 -32.14
C THR A 281 -5.06 -2.26 -32.65
N GLY A 282 -4.65 -0.98 -32.58
CA GLY A 282 -5.50 0.17 -32.88
C GLY A 282 -6.48 0.57 -31.77
N ALA A 283 -6.71 -0.30 -30.77
CA ALA A 283 -7.61 -0.03 -29.66
C ALA A 283 -7.05 1.02 -28.68
N PRO A 284 -7.81 2.06 -28.30
CA PRO A 284 -7.36 3.03 -27.32
C PRO A 284 -7.38 2.49 -25.89
N VAL A 285 -6.29 2.74 -25.15
CA VAL A 285 -6.29 2.66 -23.68
C VAL A 285 -7.01 3.89 -23.12
N ARG A 286 -8.27 3.68 -22.69
CA ARG A 286 -9.18 4.73 -22.22
C ARG A 286 -9.02 5.01 -20.72
N LEU A 287 -8.63 4.01 -19.94
CA LEU A 287 -8.46 4.12 -18.49
C LEU A 287 -7.21 3.36 -18.05
N MET A 288 -6.38 3.99 -17.22
CA MET A 288 -5.35 3.32 -16.43
C MET A 288 -5.67 3.46 -14.95
N VAL A 289 -5.61 2.35 -14.20
CA VAL A 289 -5.89 2.30 -12.76
C VAL A 289 -4.69 1.72 -12.00
N SER A 290 -4.40 2.25 -10.82
CA SER A 290 -3.30 1.78 -9.98
C SER A 290 -3.51 2.01 -8.48
N GLY A 291 -2.69 1.37 -7.64
CA GLY A 291 -2.56 1.56 -6.18
C GLY A 291 -1.27 2.28 -5.79
N ASP A 292 -0.50 1.71 -4.85
CA ASP A 292 0.83 2.08 -4.32
C ASP A 292 0.91 3.42 -3.60
N LEU A 293 0.27 4.46 -4.12
CA LEU A 293 0.07 5.71 -3.40
C LEU A 293 -1.27 5.64 -2.70
N HIS A 294 -1.24 5.62 -1.36
CA HIS A 294 -2.40 5.29 -0.53
C HIS A 294 -3.43 6.42 -0.41
N HIS A 295 -3.94 6.89 -1.54
CA HIS A 295 -4.96 7.92 -1.69
C HIS A 295 -5.73 7.71 -3.00
N TYR A 296 -6.73 8.56 -3.21
CA TYR A 296 -7.37 8.71 -4.52
C TYR A 296 -6.85 9.95 -5.24
N ALA A 297 -6.52 9.82 -6.53
CA ALA A 297 -6.21 10.94 -7.42
C ALA A 297 -6.55 10.59 -8.88
N ARG A 298 -7.09 11.54 -9.62
CA ARG A 298 -7.40 11.40 -11.05
C ARG A 298 -6.73 12.48 -11.87
N TYR A 299 -5.96 12.05 -12.86
CA TYR A 299 -5.41 12.88 -13.93
C TYR A 299 -6.15 12.60 -15.23
N SER A 300 -6.70 13.66 -15.83
CA SER A 300 -7.46 13.59 -17.07
C SER A 300 -6.69 14.27 -18.20
N GLY A 301 -6.68 13.65 -19.37
CA GLY A 301 -5.99 14.13 -20.56
C GLY A 301 -6.66 13.66 -21.86
N PRO A 302 -6.08 13.99 -23.02
CA PRO A 302 -6.71 13.69 -24.32
C PRO A 302 -6.88 12.18 -24.55
N GLY A 303 -8.13 11.71 -24.42
CA GLY A 303 -8.53 10.34 -24.74
C GLY A 303 -8.15 9.28 -23.71
N ARG A 304 -7.69 9.66 -22.50
CA ARG A 304 -7.35 8.71 -21.43
C ARG A 304 -7.51 9.33 -20.04
N GLU A 305 -8.05 8.55 -19.11
CA GLU A 305 -8.05 8.85 -17.68
C GLU A 305 -6.97 8.01 -16.97
N LEU A 306 -6.26 8.63 -16.01
CA LEU A 306 -5.27 7.97 -15.16
C LEU A 306 -5.72 8.12 -13.70
N ILE A 307 -6.05 7.00 -13.05
CA ILE A 307 -6.60 6.99 -11.70
C ILE A 307 -5.68 6.20 -10.76
N THR A 308 -5.23 6.87 -9.71
CA THR A 308 -4.61 6.25 -8.54
C THR A 308 -5.69 6.07 -7.47
N CYS A 309 -5.85 4.86 -6.94
CA CYS A 309 -6.84 4.53 -5.92
C CYS A 309 -6.28 3.48 -4.94
N GLY A 310 -5.26 3.88 -4.16
CA GLY A 310 -4.61 3.03 -3.16
C GLY A 310 -5.21 3.10 -1.76
N GLY A 311 -6.49 3.42 -1.66
CA GLY A 311 -7.15 3.68 -0.37
C GLY A 311 -7.69 2.44 0.33
N GLY A 312 -7.26 1.22 0.00
CA GLY A 312 -7.94 -0.02 0.39
C GLY A 312 -7.76 -0.45 1.85
N GLY A 313 -6.64 -0.09 2.48
CA GLY A 313 -6.33 -0.51 3.85
C GLY A 313 -5.05 0.05 4.43
N ALA A 314 -4.10 0.49 3.60
CA ALA A 314 -2.83 1.08 4.01
C ALA A 314 -2.95 2.48 4.58
N TYR A 315 -1.99 2.90 5.42
CA TYR A 315 -1.95 4.27 5.95
C TYR A 315 -2.03 5.32 4.84
N LEU A 316 -2.73 6.44 5.07
CA LEU A 316 -2.90 7.50 4.06
C LEU A 316 -1.56 8.08 3.57
N VAL A 317 -1.39 8.27 2.26
CA VAL A 317 -0.30 9.07 1.68
C VAL A 317 -0.80 10.47 1.27
N ALA A 318 0.05 11.49 1.40
CA ALA A 318 -0.29 12.87 1.10
C ALA A 318 -0.81 13.09 -0.33
N THR A 319 -1.84 13.93 -0.48
CA THR A 319 -2.33 14.40 -1.79
C THR A 319 -1.92 15.85 -2.10
N HIS A 320 -1.47 16.60 -1.08
CA HIS A 320 -1.10 18.01 -1.23
C HIS A 320 0.28 18.24 -1.87
N SER A 321 1.06 17.17 -2.08
CA SER A 321 2.33 17.18 -2.80
C SER A 321 2.20 16.69 -4.24
N LEU A 322 1.00 16.25 -4.66
CA LEU A 322 0.77 15.78 -6.02
C LEU A 322 0.97 16.94 -7.02
N PRO A 323 1.66 16.69 -8.14
CA PRO A 323 1.81 17.70 -9.20
C PRO A 323 0.44 18.02 -9.81
N GLU A 324 0.18 19.30 -10.09
CA GLU A 324 -1.09 19.73 -10.69
C GLU A 324 -1.23 19.29 -12.17
N THR A 325 -0.09 19.16 -12.85
CA THR A 325 0.01 18.66 -14.23
C THR A 325 1.16 17.66 -14.31
N ILE A 326 0.96 16.58 -15.06
CA ILE A 326 1.99 15.61 -15.41
C ILE A 326 2.06 15.44 -16.93
N THR A 327 3.22 15.04 -17.44
CA THR A 327 3.40 14.68 -18.85
C THR A 327 3.72 13.20 -18.95
N VAL A 328 2.96 12.47 -19.75
CA VAL A 328 3.02 11.00 -19.85
C VAL A 328 3.10 10.56 -21.31
N PRO A 329 4.17 9.87 -21.75
CA PRO A 329 5.44 9.70 -21.02
C PRO A 329 6.18 11.04 -20.79
N PRO A 330 7.13 11.12 -19.84
CA PRO A 330 7.92 12.34 -19.60
C PRO A 330 8.74 12.76 -20.83
N ARG A 331 8.96 14.07 -20.98
CA ARG A 331 9.71 14.63 -22.12
C ARG A 331 11.22 14.34 -22.06
N ASP A 332 11.73 14.07 -20.87
CA ASP A 332 13.12 13.86 -20.53
C ASP A 332 13.46 12.37 -20.32
N THR A 333 12.59 11.45 -20.75
CA THR A 333 12.94 10.02 -20.80
C THR A 333 14.14 9.79 -21.73
N LEU A 334 15.03 8.88 -21.34
CA LEU A 334 16.18 8.47 -22.15
C LEU A 334 15.77 7.50 -23.27
N VAL A 335 14.52 7.02 -23.27
CA VAL A 335 13.99 6.11 -24.27
C VAL A 335 13.80 6.86 -25.60
N ARG A 336 14.68 6.57 -26.57
CA ARG A 336 14.70 7.24 -27.89
C ARG A 336 13.40 7.14 -28.69
N ASN A 337 12.65 6.05 -28.50
CA ASN A 337 11.43 5.75 -29.24
C ASN A 337 10.19 5.76 -28.33
N ALA A 338 10.17 6.59 -27.29
CA ALA A 338 9.03 6.72 -26.38
C ALA A 338 7.75 7.15 -27.12
N SER A 339 6.59 6.85 -26.54
CA SER A 339 5.31 7.37 -27.07
C SER A 339 5.28 8.90 -27.06
N THR A 340 4.40 9.49 -27.87
CA THR A 340 4.22 10.95 -27.89
C THR A 340 3.80 11.46 -26.50
N PRO A 341 4.58 12.38 -25.89
CA PRO A 341 4.24 12.98 -24.60
C PRO A 341 2.89 13.69 -24.65
N ARG A 342 2.03 13.44 -23.65
CA ARG A 342 0.74 14.14 -23.47
C ARG A 342 0.63 14.69 -22.07
N ASP A 343 0.06 15.89 -21.94
CA ASP A 343 -0.16 16.52 -20.65
C ASP A 343 -1.51 16.10 -20.06
N TYR A 344 -1.52 15.79 -18.77
CA TYR A 344 -2.69 15.44 -17.99
C TYR A 344 -2.79 16.35 -16.78
N GLN A 345 -4.01 16.83 -16.49
CA GLN A 345 -4.28 17.70 -15.35
C GLN A 345 -5.01 16.90 -14.28
N ILE A 346 -4.65 17.15 -13.03
CA ILE A 346 -5.40 16.60 -11.90
C ILE A 346 -6.82 17.21 -11.87
N LYS A 347 -7.84 16.35 -11.79
CA LYS A 347 -9.26 16.76 -11.75
C LYS A 347 -9.92 16.46 -10.42
N GLY A 348 -9.48 15.39 -9.75
CA GLY A 348 -9.98 15.00 -8.44
C GLY A 348 -8.89 14.41 -7.57
N ARG A 349 -9.01 14.60 -6.25
CA ARG A 349 -8.15 13.94 -5.25
C ARG A 349 -8.88 13.81 -3.92
N PHE A 350 -8.67 12.70 -3.24
CA PHE A 350 -9.18 12.47 -1.89
C PHE A 350 -8.09 11.86 -1.00
N PRO A 351 -7.78 12.48 0.14
CA PRO A 351 -8.32 13.75 0.66
C PRO A 351 -8.00 14.97 -0.21
N THR A 352 -8.76 16.05 -0.04
CA THR A 352 -8.43 17.35 -0.66
C THR A 352 -7.08 17.88 -0.16
N VAL A 353 -6.48 18.85 -0.87
CA VAL A 353 -5.22 19.50 -0.45
C VAL A 353 -5.32 20.04 0.98
N ARG A 354 -6.46 20.65 1.33
CA ARG A 354 -6.70 21.23 2.65
C ARG A 354 -6.81 20.13 3.71
N GLU A 355 -7.60 19.09 3.47
CA GLU A 355 -7.73 17.96 4.39
C GLU A 355 -6.39 17.25 4.58
N SER A 356 -5.64 17.00 3.49
CA SER A 356 -4.32 16.37 3.55
C SER A 356 -3.35 17.17 4.42
N ARG A 357 -3.29 18.50 4.27
CA ARG A 357 -2.45 19.36 5.13
C ARG A 357 -2.92 19.40 6.58
N SER A 358 -4.23 19.27 6.84
CA SER A 358 -4.78 19.27 8.21
C SER A 358 -4.33 18.08 9.05
N TYR A 359 -3.84 17.01 8.43
CA TYR A 359 -3.28 15.86 9.16
C TYR A 359 -1.88 16.13 9.71
N LEU A 360 -1.12 17.09 9.17
CA LEU A 360 0.28 17.31 9.56
C LEU A 360 0.51 17.46 11.07
N PRO A 361 -0.29 18.25 11.83
CA PRO A 361 -0.09 18.37 13.28
C PRO A 361 -0.29 17.06 14.05
N GLY A 362 -0.95 16.06 13.46
CA GLY A 362 -1.17 14.76 14.09
C GLY A 362 0.11 13.99 14.37
N ILE A 363 1.22 14.29 13.68
CA ILE A 363 2.51 13.61 13.86
C ILE A 363 3.06 13.72 15.28
N PHE A 364 2.92 14.87 15.95
CA PHE A 364 3.43 15.08 17.31
C PHE A 364 2.85 14.08 18.32
N TRP A 365 1.55 13.75 18.21
CA TRP A 365 0.95 12.76 19.10
C TRP A 365 1.06 11.32 18.58
N ARG A 366 0.93 11.13 17.26
CA ARG A 366 0.84 9.79 16.66
C ARG A 366 2.20 9.12 16.52
N LEU A 367 3.26 9.86 16.24
CA LEU A 367 4.61 9.30 16.07
C LEU A 367 5.09 8.55 17.32
N PRO A 368 5.15 9.16 18.52
CA PRO A 368 5.62 8.46 19.72
C PRO A 368 4.65 7.33 20.14
N ARG A 369 3.35 7.51 19.92
CA ARG A 369 2.33 6.50 20.26
C ARG A 369 2.39 5.26 19.38
N ASN A 370 2.50 5.45 18.07
CA ASN A 370 2.43 4.35 17.09
C ASN A 370 3.80 3.70 16.87
N ASN A 371 4.89 4.41 17.20
CA ASN A 371 6.26 3.92 17.02
C ASN A 371 7.07 4.02 18.34
N PRO A 372 6.63 3.39 19.45
CA PRO A 372 7.30 3.49 20.75
C PRO A 372 8.74 2.95 20.72
N GLY A 373 9.01 1.95 19.86
CA GLY A 373 10.37 1.45 19.66
C GLY A 373 11.31 2.48 19.02
N PHE A 374 10.76 3.38 18.21
CA PHE A 374 11.52 4.47 17.60
C PHE A 374 11.88 5.57 18.62
N ALA A 375 10.92 5.96 19.47
CA ALA A 375 11.17 6.88 20.58
C ALA A 375 12.21 6.32 21.56
N THR A 376 12.13 5.01 21.84
CA THR A 376 13.13 4.30 22.66
C THR A 376 14.51 4.33 22.02
N PHE A 377 14.62 4.07 20.72
CA PHE A 377 15.89 4.14 19.98
C PHE A 377 16.49 5.54 20.02
N ILE A 378 15.69 6.60 19.79
CA ILE A 378 16.14 7.98 19.93
C ILE A 378 16.65 8.24 21.36
N GLY A 379 15.92 7.77 22.38
CA GLY A 379 16.33 7.91 23.79
C GLY A 379 17.67 7.26 24.08
N ILE A 380 17.93 6.06 23.54
CA ILE A 380 19.23 5.38 23.65
C ILE A 380 20.33 6.21 22.98
N VAL A 381 20.11 6.67 21.74
CA VAL A 381 21.09 7.49 21.00
C VAL A 381 21.40 8.79 21.74
N HIS A 382 20.39 9.49 22.26
CA HIS A 382 20.58 10.71 23.05
C HIS A 382 21.27 10.45 24.38
N THR A 383 20.96 9.35 25.05
CA THR A 383 21.63 8.97 26.31
C THR A 383 23.10 8.66 26.07
N MET A 384 23.42 7.90 25.02
CA MET A 384 24.80 7.62 24.63
C MET A 384 25.55 8.90 24.25
N LEU A 385 24.94 9.78 23.45
CA LEU A 385 25.51 11.07 23.07
C LEU A 385 25.82 11.91 24.32
N MET A 386 24.86 11.99 25.25
CA MET A 386 25.01 12.74 26.49
C MET A 386 26.13 12.19 27.37
N LEU A 387 26.19 10.87 27.58
CA LEU A 387 27.24 10.24 28.40
C LEU A 387 28.63 10.48 27.79
N THR A 388 28.75 10.34 26.47
CA THR A 388 30.01 10.58 25.76
C THR A 388 30.44 12.06 25.83
N MET A 389 29.50 13.02 25.68
CA MET A 389 29.79 14.45 25.85
C MET A 389 30.17 14.80 27.30
N SER A 390 29.46 14.23 28.28
CA SER A 390 29.73 14.42 29.71
C SER A 390 31.13 13.93 30.09
N GLY A 391 31.52 12.74 29.63
CA GLY A 391 32.86 12.19 29.84
C GLY A 391 33.96 13.06 29.22
N ALA A 392 33.74 13.54 27.99
CA ALA A 392 34.67 14.45 27.31
C ALA A 392 34.85 15.78 28.08
N VAL A 393 33.77 16.35 28.63
CA VAL A 393 33.83 17.58 29.44
C VAL A 393 34.60 17.37 30.74
N ARG A 394 34.49 16.18 31.36
CA ARG A 394 35.18 15.85 32.62
C ARG A 394 36.64 15.45 32.45
N GLY A 395 37.13 15.25 31.22
CA GLY A 395 38.49 14.78 30.96
C GLY A 395 38.73 13.34 31.39
N GLU A 396 37.67 12.53 31.54
CA GLU A 396 37.76 11.12 31.91
C GLU A 396 38.13 10.27 30.68
N GLU A 397 39.41 10.27 30.27
CA GLU A 397 39.88 9.42 29.16
C GLU A 397 39.93 7.92 29.51
N SER A 398 39.67 7.52 30.76
CA SER A 398 39.82 6.14 31.24
C SER A 398 38.89 5.73 32.40
N SER A 399 37.59 6.00 32.32
CA SER A 399 36.58 5.29 33.15
C SER A 399 36.13 4.00 32.42
N PRO A 400 36.06 2.83 33.09
CA PRO A 400 35.89 1.54 32.42
C PRO A 400 34.42 1.26 32.12
N GLN A 401 33.91 1.67 30.96
CA GLN A 401 32.57 1.25 30.53
C GLN A 401 32.56 0.92 29.03
N LEU A 402 32.38 -0.38 28.76
CA LEU A 402 32.37 -1.10 27.47
C LEU A 402 31.36 -0.59 26.41
N LEU A 403 30.83 0.64 26.51
CA LEU A 403 29.65 1.12 25.79
C LEU A 403 29.76 2.53 25.19
N THR A 404 30.80 3.32 25.46
CA THR A 404 30.94 4.68 24.91
C THR A 404 31.68 4.67 23.58
N LEU A 405 30.94 4.78 22.47
CA LEU A 405 31.51 5.12 21.16
C LEU A 405 32.25 6.47 21.27
N PRO A 406 33.42 6.66 20.63
CA PRO A 406 34.13 7.94 20.63
C PRO A 406 33.20 9.10 20.23
N LEU A 407 33.34 10.27 20.86
CA LEU A 407 32.45 11.41 20.61
C LEU A 407 32.36 11.74 19.12
N GLY A 408 33.49 11.76 18.41
CA GLY A 408 33.51 11.99 16.96
C GLY A 408 32.67 10.99 16.18
N LEU A 409 32.65 9.71 16.58
CA LEU A 409 31.85 8.68 15.95
C LEU A 409 30.36 8.86 16.24
N MET A 410 29.99 9.26 17.46
CA MET A 410 28.60 9.59 17.80
C MET A 410 28.09 10.81 17.03
N LEU A 411 28.89 11.88 16.93
CA LEU A 411 28.56 13.07 16.16
C LEU A 411 28.37 12.73 14.67
N PHE A 412 29.30 11.94 14.11
CA PHE A 412 29.22 11.46 12.75
C PHE A 412 28.00 10.56 12.53
N PHE A 413 27.71 9.65 13.47
CA PHE A 413 26.54 8.78 13.39
C PHE A 413 25.24 9.57 13.39
N VAL A 414 25.05 10.51 14.32
CA VAL A 414 23.83 11.32 14.38
C VAL A 414 23.66 12.15 13.11
N LEU A 415 24.70 12.86 12.67
CA LEU A 415 24.64 13.67 11.47
C LEU A 415 24.43 12.82 10.20
N GLY A 416 25.16 11.71 10.09
CA GLY A 416 25.04 10.77 8.97
C GLY A 416 23.65 10.13 8.91
N ALA A 417 23.09 9.74 10.05
CA ALA A 417 21.76 9.16 10.15
C ALA A 417 20.67 10.15 9.74
N THR A 418 20.73 11.42 10.19
CA THR A 418 19.73 12.43 9.81
C THR A 418 19.82 12.84 8.35
N ILE A 419 21.04 12.90 7.78
CA ILE A 419 21.23 13.13 6.34
C ILE A 419 20.69 11.94 5.54
N ALA A 420 21.00 10.71 5.94
CA ALA A 420 20.48 9.52 5.29
C ALA A 420 18.94 9.44 5.37
N PHE A 421 18.37 9.83 6.51
CA PHE A 421 16.91 9.89 6.72
C PHE A 421 16.22 10.91 5.79
N ALA A 422 16.93 12.01 5.44
CA ALA A 422 16.46 12.98 4.45
C ALA A 422 16.45 12.43 3.01
N LYS A 423 16.97 11.23 2.77
CA LYS A 423 17.00 10.54 1.46
C LYS A 423 17.52 11.44 0.32
N PRO A 424 18.74 11.99 0.41
CA PRO A 424 19.28 12.83 -0.65
C PRO A 424 19.35 12.06 -1.98
N PRO A 425 18.86 12.64 -3.08
CA PRO A 425 18.93 12.01 -4.39
C PRO A 425 20.39 11.96 -4.89
N ARG A 426 20.63 11.36 -6.07
CA ARG A 426 21.98 11.34 -6.65
C ARG A 426 22.44 12.77 -7.01
N ILE A 427 23.75 12.99 -6.95
CA ILE A 427 24.37 14.27 -7.35
C ILE A 427 23.90 14.62 -8.77
N GLY A 428 23.42 15.86 -8.95
CA GLY A 428 22.89 16.36 -10.23
C GLY A 428 21.38 16.20 -10.44
N GLN A 429 20.67 15.48 -9.57
CA GLN A 429 19.20 15.38 -9.64
C GLN A 429 18.51 16.60 -9.00
N LYS A 430 17.31 16.91 -9.49
CA LYS A 430 16.49 18.03 -9.00
C LYS A 430 16.26 17.88 -7.50
N GLY A 431 16.46 18.97 -6.76
CA GLY A 431 16.27 18.98 -5.32
C GLY A 431 17.43 18.45 -4.47
N TYR A 432 18.56 18.04 -5.07
CA TYR A 432 19.72 17.53 -4.31
C TYR A 432 20.11 18.42 -3.10
N ALA A 433 20.28 19.72 -3.33
CA ALA A 433 20.71 20.64 -2.27
C ALA A 433 19.73 20.75 -1.11
N LYS A 434 18.41 20.77 -1.36
CA LYS A 434 17.40 20.92 -0.29
C LYS A 434 17.40 19.72 0.66
N HIS A 435 17.57 18.48 0.15
CA HIS A 435 17.61 17.29 1.01
C HIS A 435 18.82 17.32 1.96
N TRP A 436 19.98 17.72 1.44
CA TRP A 436 21.19 17.88 2.26
C TRP A 436 21.03 18.97 3.32
N LEU A 437 20.56 20.16 2.93
CA LEU A 437 20.37 21.28 3.87
C LEU A 437 19.40 20.90 4.99
N ILE A 438 18.27 20.27 4.64
CA ILE A 438 17.25 19.83 5.59
C ILE A 438 17.80 18.71 6.50
N GLY A 439 18.52 17.72 5.95
CA GLY A 439 19.13 16.64 6.72
C GLY A 439 20.26 17.08 7.65
N ILE A 440 21.09 18.04 7.22
CA ILE A 440 22.13 18.67 8.06
C ILE A 440 21.47 19.48 9.17
N ALA A 441 20.48 20.33 8.85
CA ALA A 441 19.77 21.13 9.84
C ALA A 441 19.11 20.24 10.91
N HIS A 442 18.53 19.11 10.51
CA HIS A 442 17.98 18.11 11.42
C HIS A 442 19.04 17.49 12.34
N GLY A 443 20.19 17.11 11.79
CA GLY A 443 21.32 16.58 12.55
C GLY A 443 21.85 17.59 13.56
N LEU A 444 22.09 18.84 13.12
CA LEU A 444 22.53 19.92 14.00
C LEU A 444 21.51 20.22 15.10
N ALA A 445 20.21 20.13 14.83
CA ALA A 445 19.17 20.28 15.84
C ALA A 445 19.24 19.16 16.90
N HIS A 446 19.42 17.90 16.49
CA HIS A 446 19.61 16.79 17.43
C HIS A 446 20.90 16.92 18.24
N LEU A 447 22.01 17.33 17.62
CA LEU A 447 23.28 17.58 18.31
C LEU A 447 23.16 18.72 19.32
N SER A 448 22.45 19.79 18.95
CA SER A 448 22.16 20.91 19.86
C SER A 448 21.30 20.47 21.04
N ALA A 449 20.26 19.66 20.79
CA ALA A 449 19.44 19.06 21.84
C ALA A 449 20.26 18.14 22.76
N GLY A 450 21.18 17.35 22.20
CA GLY A 450 22.11 16.51 22.96
C GLY A 450 23.07 17.34 23.83
N ALA A 451 23.61 18.45 23.31
CA ALA A 451 24.46 19.36 24.07
C ALA A 451 23.70 20.05 25.21
N LEU A 452 22.47 20.53 24.95
CA LEU A 452 21.58 21.08 25.98
C LEU A 452 21.22 20.04 27.04
N GLY A 453 20.92 18.80 26.62
CA GLY A 453 20.65 17.69 27.52
C GLY A 453 21.87 17.32 28.38
N THR A 454 23.07 17.39 27.81
CA THR A 454 24.34 17.18 28.55
C THR A 454 24.56 18.27 29.57
N TRP A 455 24.35 19.54 29.21
CA TRP A 455 24.42 20.66 30.13
C TRP A 455 23.42 20.51 31.30
N ALA A 456 22.17 20.14 30.99
CA ALA A 456 21.14 19.89 32.00
C ALA A 456 21.51 18.70 32.91
N TRP A 457 22.07 17.62 32.34
CA TRP A 457 22.55 16.47 33.10
C TRP A 457 23.68 16.86 34.06
N LEU A 458 24.73 17.52 33.56
CA LEU A 458 25.88 17.96 34.36
C LEU A 458 25.49 18.97 35.46
N SER A 459 24.45 19.76 35.23
CA SER A 459 23.91 20.69 36.23
C SER A 459 23.06 19.99 37.31
N SER A 460 22.72 18.71 37.12
CA SER A 460 21.91 17.92 38.04
C SER A 460 22.78 17.16 39.03
N PRO A 461 22.33 17.01 40.31
CA PRO A 461 22.97 16.12 41.29
C PRO A 461 23.05 14.65 40.83
N LEU A 462 22.21 14.24 39.87
CA LEU A 462 22.21 12.88 39.33
C LEU A 462 23.50 12.54 38.56
N SER A 463 24.21 13.54 38.06
CA SER A 463 25.41 13.33 37.25
C SER A 463 26.63 12.90 38.05
N THR A 464 26.63 13.08 39.37
CA THR A 464 27.71 12.63 40.27
C THR A 464 27.31 11.42 41.09
N TRP A 465 26.11 10.89 40.88
CA TRP A 465 25.61 9.73 41.60
C TRP A 465 26.28 8.44 41.11
N GLU A 466 26.56 7.50 42.02
CA GLU A 466 27.21 6.21 41.72
C GLU A 466 26.49 5.40 40.63
N TRP A 467 25.16 5.50 40.54
CA TRP A 467 24.34 4.85 39.52
C TRP A 467 24.04 5.75 38.31
N GLN A 468 24.91 6.70 37.98
CA GLN A 468 24.68 7.69 36.92
C GLN A 468 24.25 7.08 35.58
N VAL A 469 24.82 5.94 35.16
CA VAL A 469 24.46 5.26 33.91
C VAL A 469 23.03 4.71 33.96
N VAL A 470 22.67 4.03 35.04
CA VAL A 470 21.33 3.46 35.24
C VAL A 470 20.30 4.58 35.36
N THR A 471 20.65 5.65 36.08
CA THR A 471 19.80 6.83 36.25
C THR A 471 19.61 7.57 34.94
N ALA A 472 20.65 7.68 34.11
CA ALA A 472 20.56 8.25 32.77
C ALA A 472 19.62 7.40 31.91
N ALA A 473 19.74 6.07 31.95
CA ALA A 473 18.87 5.19 31.17
C ALA A 473 17.40 5.24 31.60
N ILE A 474 17.10 5.38 32.91
CA ILE A 474 15.73 5.32 33.44
C ILE A 474 15.05 6.69 33.44
N ILE A 475 15.78 7.78 33.66
CA ILE A 475 15.22 9.13 33.78
C ILE A 475 15.50 9.95 32.52
N TYR A 476 16.77 10.13 32.17
CA TYR A 476 17.15 10.97 31.03
C TYR A 476 16.68 10.36 29.71
N GLY A 477 16.88 9.05 29.52
CA GLY A 477 16.57 8.34 28.27
C GLY A 477 15.12 8.47 27.81
N PRO A 478 14.11 8.20 28.65
CA PRO A 478 12.71 8.37 28.25
C PRO A 478 12.34 9.82 27.93
N ILE A 479 12.85 10.79 28.71
CA ILE A 479 12.59 12.22 28.47
C ILE A 479 13.24 12.67 27.15
N ALA A 480 14.52 12.35 26.96
CA ALA A 480 15.26 12.68 25.74
C ALA A 480 14.70 11.94 24.51
N GLY A 481 14.23 10.70 24.70
CA GLY A 481 13.56 9.92 23.65
C GLY A 481 12.26 10.57 23.20
N PHE A 482 11.42 11.03 24.14
CA PHE A 482 10.22 11.79 23.82
C PHE A 482 10.56 13.12 23.13
N LEU A 483 11.39 13.97 23.73
CA LEU A 483 11.76 15.28 23.17
C LEU A 483 12.46 15.16 21.80
N GLY A 484 13.33 14.17 21.63
CA GLY A 484 13.97 13.88 20.35
C GLY A 484 12.98 13.38 19.30
N THR A 485 11.93 12.64 19.70
CA THR A 485 10.85 12.25 18.79
C THR A 485 10.00 13.45 18.37
N GLU A 486 9.70 14.37 19.30
CA GLU A 486 9.01 15.63 18.98
C GLU A 486 9.86 16.51 18.05
N LEU A 487 11.19 16.51 18.22
CA LEU A 487 12.10 17.20 17.31
C LEU A 487 12.05 16.60 15.90
N LEU A 488 12.00 15.27 15.78
CA LEU A 488 11.80 14.61 14.49
C LEU A 488 10.43 14.95 13.90
N ALA A 489 9.37 14.96 14.72
CA ALA A 489 8.02 15.33 14.29
C ALA A 489 7.99 16.75 13.71
N LEU A 490 8.63 17.71 14.39
CA LEU A 490 8.80 19.08 13.89
C LEU A 490 9.59 19.12 12.58
N TYR A 491 10.71 18.40 12.51
CA TYR A 491 11.50 18.26 11.29
C TYR A 491 10.65 17.75 10.13
N LEU A 492 9.86 16.69 10.32
CA LEU A 492 9.03 16.09 9.29
C LEU A 492 7.98 17.07 8.76
N VAL A 493 7.35 17.87 9.64
CA VAL A 493 6.43 18.95 9.23
C VAL A 493 7.13 20.00 8.40
N ILE A 494 8.33 20.44 8.80
CA ILE A 494 9.11 21.45 8.06
C ILE A 494 9.56 20.88 6.70
N ALA A 495 10.16 19.70 6.70
CA ALA A 495 10.67 19.01 5.52
C ALA A 495 9.56 18.81 4.47
N ASN A 496 8.34 18.49 4.92
CA ASN A 496 7.17 18.33 4.07
C ASN A 496 6.87 19.59 3.22
N PHE A 497 7.04 20.81 3.77
CA PHE A 497 6.85 22.06 3.01
C PHE A 497 7.90 22.24 1.89
N PHE A 498 9.03 21.54 1.98
CA PHE A 498 10.05 21.49 0.94
C PHE A 498 9.95 20.24 0.06
N THR A 499 8.84 19.49 0.13
CA THR A 499 8.64 18.19 -0.55
C THR A 499 9.73 17.17 -0.23
N VAL A 500 10.24 17.19 1.01
CA VAL A 500 11.18 16.23 1.57
C VAL A 500 10.46 15.45 2.67
N ASN A 501 10.66 14.13 2.72
CA ASN A 501 10.04 13.25 3.70
C ASN A 501 8.51 13.32 3.83
N VAL A 502 7.82 13.65 2.73
CA VAL A 502 6.34 13.69 2.67
C VAL A 502 5.74 12.33 3.00
N ASN A 503 6.37 11.22 2.57
CA ASN A 503 5.88 9.90 2.95
C ASN A 503 6.10 9.62 4.44
N GLU A 504 7.28 9.94 4.99
CA GLU A 504 7.61 9.61 6.38
C GLU A 504 6.74 10.35 7.40
N VAL A 505 6.30 11.58 7.11
CA VAL A 505 5.36 12.29 8.00
C VAL A 505 3.98 11.62 8.04
N PHE A 506 3.56 10.94 6.98
CA PHE A 506 2.30 10.20 6.97
C PHE A 506 2.44 8.76 7.46
N ALA A 507 3.53 8.08 7.09
CA ALA A 507 3.87 6.74 7.56
C ALA A 507 4.08 6.73 9.08
N GLY A 508 4.79 7.73 9.63
CA GLY A 508 4.97 7.89 11.08
C GLY A 508 3.67 8.13 11.83
N GLN A 509 2.65 8.69 11.15
CA GLN A 509 1.32 8.87 11.72
C GLN A 509 0.44 7.63 11.64
N GLY A 510 0.64 6.73 10.68
CA GLY A 510 -0.20 5.54 10.49
C GLY A 510 -1.69 5.89 10.38
N ILE A 511 -2.05 6.76 9.43
CA ILE A 511 -3.44 7.26 9.32
C ILE A 511 -4.34 6.21 8.63
N ASP A 512 -5.10 5.47 9.44
CA ASP A 512 -6.10 4.48 8.98
C ASP A 512 -7.40 5.09 8.42
N ASP A 513 -7.57 6.41 8.50
CA ASP A 513 -8.74 7.09 7.96
C ASP A 513 -8.50 7.50 6.49
N ALA A 514 -9.50 8.10 5.85
CA ALA A 514 -9.46 8.49 4.43
C ALA A 514 -9.12 7.33 3.48
N LYS A 515 -10.08 6.41 3.35
CA LYS A 515 -9.99 5.23 2.47
C LYS A 515 -10.82 5.41 1.22
N SER A 516 -10.51 4.62 0.19
CA SER A 516 -11.21 4.69 -1.09
C SER A 516 -11.10 3.40 -1.90
N PHE A 517 -12.06 3.20 -2.78
CA PHE A 517 -12.05 2.19 -3.84
C PHE A 517 -12.85 2.73 -5.03
N LEU A 518 -12.77 2.08 -6.19
CA LEU A 518 -13.57 2.44 -7.36
C LEU A 518 -14.69 1.41 -7.54
N ARG A 519 -15.90 1.90 -7.79
CA ARG A 519 -17.00 1.08 -8.31
C ARG A 519 -17.29 1.53 -9.73
N MET A 520 -17.23 0.61 -10.68
CA MET A 520 -17.34 0.89 -12.11
C MET A 520 -18.56 0.19 -12.69
N HIS A 521 -19.23 0.85 -13.61
CA HIS A 521 -20.40 0.34 -14.30
C HIS A 521 -20.18 0.42 -15.81
N LEU A 522 -20.16 -0.73 -16.47
CA LEU A 522 -20.32 -0.85 -17.91
C LEU A 522 -21.82 -0.97 -18.21
N ALA A 523 -22.39 0.07 -18.79
CA ALA A 523 -23.80 0.11 -19.17
C ALA A 523 -24.04 -0.58 -20.53
N ALA A 524 -25.31 -0.87 -20.84
CA ALA A 524 -25.73 -1.50 -22.09
C ALA A 524 -25.34 -0.74 -23.38
N ASP A 525 -25.08 0.57 -23.28
CA ASP A 525 -24.59 1.39 -24.41
C ASP A 525 -23.05 1.36 -24.56
N GLY A 526 -22.37 0.59 -23.71
CA GLY A 526 -20.92 0.49 -23.66
C GLY A 526 -20.21 1.66 -22.96
N THR A 527 -20.94 2.57 -22.31
CA THR A 527 -20.38 3.66 -21.49
C THR A 527 -19.79 3.09 -20.19
N LEU A 528 -18.54 3.45 -19.89
CA LEU A 528 -17.92 3.14 -18.60
C LEU A 528 -18.13 4.31 -17.64
N THR A 529 -18.87 4.09 -16.55
CA THR A 529 -19.01 5.08 -15.46
C THR A 529 -18.22 4.63 -14.25
N VAL A 530 -17.27 5.45 -13.79
CA VAL A 530 -16.45 5.21 -12.59
C VAL A 530 -16.98 6.06 -11.43
N TYR A 531 -17.35 5.39 -10.35
CA TYR A 531 -17.75 5.99 -9.07
C TYR A 531 -16.58 5.86 -8.08
N PRO A 532 -15.78 6.92 -7.86
CA PRO A 532 -14.73 6.88 -6.85
C PRO A 532 -15.37 6.99 -5.46
N ILE A 533 -15.43 5.88 -4.73
CA ILE A 533 -16.05 5.82 -3.41
C ILE A 533 -15.00 6.11 -2.35
N ALA A 534 -15.27 7.09 -1.49
CA ALA A 534 -14.42 7.52 -0.40
C ALA A 534 -15.07 7.28 0.97
N LEU A 535 -14.24 7.03 1.97
CA LEU A 535 -14.62 6.83 3.36
C LEU A 535 -13.72 7.68 4.25
N ARG A 536 -14.26 8.77 4.81
CA ARG A 536 -13.48 9.68 5.67
C ARG A 536 -13.02 9.01 6.96
N LYS A 537 -13.85 8.19 7.59
CA LYS A 537 -13.55 7.51 8.85
C LYS A 537 -13.83 6.02 8.74
N VAL A 538 -12.84 5.22 9.07
CA VAL A 538 -13.00 3.77 9.18
C VAL A 538 -13.66 3.41 10.50
N ASN A 539 -14.33 2.26 10.53
CA ASN A 539 -14.91 1.75 11.76
C ASN A 539 -13.84 1.03 12.60
N ARG A 540 -13.89 1.24 13.91
CA ARG A 540 -12.94 0.67 14.89
C ARG A 540 -13.63 -0.14 16.00
N ARG A 541 -14.96 -0.27 15.90
CA ARG A 541 -15.80 -0.98 16.87
C ARG A 541 -16.71 -1.93 16.13
N TRP A 542 -16.48 -3.21 16.32
CA TRP A 542 -17.08 -4.27 15.54
C TRP A 542 -17.88 -5.20 16.45
N ALA A 543 -18.97 -5.75 15.92
CA ALA A 543 -19.81 -6.70 16.63
C ALA A 543 -20.00 -7.95 15.78
N ALA A 544 -19.87 -9.13 16.39
CA ALA A 544 -20.16 -10.39 15.71
C ALA A 544 -21.67 -10.49 15.41
N ALA A 545 -22.00 -11.15 14.30
CA ALA A 545 -23.37 -11.37 13.84
C ALA A 545 -23.65 -12.89 13.70
N PRO A 546 -23.75 -13.63 14.82
CA PRO A 546 -23.89 -15.09 14.82
C PRO A 546 -25.20 -15.57 14.19
N ASP A 547 -26.29 -14.80 14.35
CA ASP A 547 -27.63 -15.17 13.90
C ASP A 547 -27.96 -14.64 12.49
N ALA A 548 -27.00 -13.99 11.82
CA ALA A 548 -27.19 -13.48 10.46
C ALA A 548 -27.15 -14.60 9.41
N PRO A 549 -27.77 -14.40 8.23
CA PRO A 549 -27.70 -15.37 7.12
C PRO A 549 -26.26 -15.72 6.74
N GLU A 550 -26.02 -16.92 6.22
CA GLU A 550 -24.67 -17.43 5.94
C GLU A 550 -23.82 -16.51 5.04
N HIS A 551 -24.44 -15.92 4.02
CA HIS A 551 -23.81 -15.00 3.07
C HIS A 551 -23.58 -13.58 3.62
N SER A 552 -24.11 -13.26 4.80
CA SER A 552 -23.92 -11.95 5.43
C SER A 552 -22.57 -11.88 6.16
N PRO A 553 -21.97 -10.67 6.28
CA PRO A 553 -20.72 -10.49 7.02
C PRO A 553 -20.76 -11.13 8.41
N TRP A 554 -19.69 -11.80 8.81
CA TRP A 554 -19.52 -12.35 10.17
C TRP A 554 -19.51 -11.26 11.23
N ILE A 555 -18.99 -10.09 10.87
CA ILE A 555 -18.79 -8.98 11.79
C ILE A 555 -19.36 -7.71 11.15
N VAL A 556 -20.17 -6.96 11.90
CA VAL A 556 -20.83 -5.74 11.45
C VAL A 556 -20.31 -4.52 12.21
N PRO A 557 -20.32 -3.32 11.60
CA PRO A 557 -19.87 -2.12 12.27
C PRO A 557 -20.90 -1.66 13.32
N VAL A 558 -20.44 -1.34 14.53
CA VAL A 558 -21.31 -0.79 15.59
C VAL A 558 -21.84 0.59 15.20
N THR A 559 -21.06 1.37 14.47
CA THR A 559 -21.49 2.64 13.87
C THR A 559 -21.51 2.49 12.35
N PRO A 560 -22.65 2.77 11.68
CA PRO A 560 -22.74 2.67 10.23
C PRO A 560 -21.65 3.47 9.51
N LEU A 561 -21.00 2.84 8.53
CA LEU A 561 -20.05 3.51 7.64
C LEU A 561 -20.79 4.49 6.73
N ARG A 562 -20.16 5.63 6.43
CA ARG A 562 -20.70 6.69 5.57
C ARG A 562 -19.82 6.87 4.33
N PRO A 563 -20.01 6.05 3.28
CA PRO A 563 -19.34 6.25 2.01
C PRO A 563 -19.90 7.48 1.31
N HIS A 564 -19.06 8.17 0.53
CA HIS A 564 -19.42 9.32 -0.31
C HIS A 564 -18.60 9.27 -1.60
N LEU A 565 -18.95 10.07 -2.60
CA LEU A 565 -18.07 10.23 -3.76
C LEU A 565 -16.81 11.03 -3.37
N ALA A 566 -15.66 10.62 -3.89
CA ALA A 566 -14.39 11.34 -3.77
C ALA A 566 -14.33 12.61 -4.64
N GLU A 567 -15.19 12.68 -5.66
CA GLU A 567 -15.40 13.81 -6.56
C GLU A 567 -16.88 14.21 -6.56
N ASP A 568 -17.20 15.40 -7.05
CA ASP A 568 -18.59 15.88 -7.06
C ASP A 568 -19.50 15.07 -7.99
N GLU A 569 -18.95 14.47 -9.05
CA GLU A 569 -19.69 13.68 -10.04
C GLU A 569 -18.96 12.37 -10.38
N PRO A 570 -19.69 11.32 -10.79
CA PRO A 570 -19.10 10.12 -11.40
C PRO A 570 -18.39 10.44 -12.72
N ILE A 571 -17.34 9.70 -13.04
CA ILE A 571 -16.54 9.90 -14.25
C ILE A 571 -17.12 9.04 -15.37
N ARG A 572 -17.52 9.64 -16.49
CA ARG A 572 -17.98 8.93 -17.69
C ARG A 572 -16.87 8.87 -18.73
N ILE A 573 -16.57 7.67 -19.24
CA ILE A 573 -15.49 7.37 -20.19
C ILE A 573 -16.03 6.75 -21.46
#